data_AF-A0A8I2D5C7-F1
#
_entry.id   AF-A0A8I2D5C7-F1
#
_cell.length_a   1.000
_cell.length_b   1.000
_cell.length_c   1.000
_cell.angle_alpha   90.00
_cell.angle_beta   90.00
_cell.angle_gamma   90.00
#
_symmetry.space_group_name_H-M   'P 1'
#
loop_
_entity.id
_entity.type
_entity.pdbx_description
1 polymer ?
#
loop_
_entity_poly.entity_id
_entity_poly.type
_entity_poly.pdbx_seq_one_letter_code
_entity_poly.pdbx_strand_id
1 'polypeptide(L)' 'MTTELKVITCRQGTHRNNKVVFLNFEFDKTLIDAVRKLGCAKWSQTDHKWCIPYREF' A
#
# COMPACT_ATOMS: atom_id res chain seq x y z
N MET A 1 -12.41 11.13 22.95
CA MET A 1 -12.00 11.11 21.53
C MET A 1 -11.86 9.66 21.15
N THR A 2 -12.80 9.11 20.39
CA THR A 2 -12.72 7.72 19.93
C THR A 2 -11.75 7.69 18.77
N THR A 3 -10.57 7.10 18.96
CA THR A 3 -9.61 6.91 17.86
C THR A 3 -10.19 5.85 16.94
N GLU A 4 -10.64 6.25 15.76
CA GLU A 4 -11.11 5.32 14.75
C GLU A 4 -9.92 4.47 14.28
N LEU A 5 -10.03 3.14 14.41
CA LEU A 5 -8.98 2.22 13.99
C LEU A 5 -9.00 2.11 12.46
N LYS A 6 -7.98 2.67 11.81
CA LYS A 6 -7.78 2.50 10.37
C LYS A 6 -7.12 1.15 10.11
N VAL A 7 -7.86 0.25 9.46
CA VAL A 7 -7.35 -1.07 9.10
C VAL A 7 -6.60 -1.00 7.78
N ILE A 8 -5.33 -1.40 7.80
CA ILE A 8 -4.51 -1.57 6.59
C ILE A 8 -4.32 -3.07 6.38
N THR A 9 -4.77 -3.59 5.25
CA THR A 9 -4.59 -5.00 4.91
C THR A 9 -3.42 -5.15 3.96
N CYS A 10 -2.45 -5.98 4.35
CA CYS A 10 -1.29 -6.30 3.53
C CYS A 10 -1.46 -7.68 2.91
N ARG A 11 -1.28 -7.79 1.58
CA ARG A 11 -1.27 -9.08 0.89
C ARG A 11 -0.05 -9.20 -0.01
N GLN A 12 0.69 -10.28 0.14
CA GLN A 12 1.78 -10.60 -0.78
C GLN A 12 1.20 -11.01 -2.13
N GLY A 13 1.88 -10.63 -3.20
CA GLY A 13 1.50 -10.99 -4.55
C GLY A 13 2.64 -10.76 -5.54
N THR A 14 2.30 -10.85 -6.83
CA THR A 14 3.25 -10.62 -7.90
C THR A 14 2.71 -9.51 -8.80
N HIS A 15 3.51 -8.48 -9.07
CA HIS A 15 3.18 -7.41 -10.01
C HIS A 15 4.32 -7.29 -11.02
N ARG A 16 3.98 -7.45 -12.31
CA ARG A 16 4.96 -7.46 -13.43
C ARG A 16 6.14 -8.40 -13.18
N ASN A 17 5.86 -9.66 -12.84
CA ASN A 17 6.85 -10.69 -12.50
C ASN A 17 7.76 -10.40 -11.29
N ASN A 18 7.46 -9.37 -10.49
CA ASN A 18 8.18 -9.06 -9.26
C ASN A 18 7.31 -9.34 -8.03
N LYS A 19 7.90 -9.92 -6.98
CA LYS A 19 7.22 -10.08 -5.69
C LYS A 19 7.00 -8.72 -5.06
N VAL A 20 5.75 -8.44 -4.69
CA VAL A 20 5.33 -7.19 -4.07
C VAL A 20 4.37 -7.46 -2.89
N VAL A 21 4.25 -6.50 -2.00
CA VAL A 21 3.19 -6.44 -0.99
C VAL A 21 2.18 -5.38 -1.42
N PHE A 22 0.95 -5.79 -1.61
CA PHE A 22 -0.17 -4.90 -1.85
C PHE A 22 -0.73 -4.40 -0.51
N LEU A 23 -0.83 -3.08 -0.40
CA LEU A 23 -1.49 -2.37 0.67
C LEU A 23 -2.91 -2.02 0.23
N ASN A 24 -3.89 -2.47 1.00
CA ASN A 24 -5.30 -2.18 0.80
C ASN A 24 -5.86 -1.47 2.03
N PHE A 25 -6.31 -0.23 1.84
CA PHE A 25 -6.93 0.60 2.87
C PHE A 25 -7.90 1.56 2.18
N GLU A 26 -8.87 2.09 2.93
CA GLU A 26 -9.82 3.07 2.39
C GLU A 26 -9.12 4.36 1.98
N PHE A 27 -9.81 5.19 1.19
CA PHE A 27 -9.24 6.46 0.76
C PHE A 27 -8.96 7.35 1.96
N ASP A 28 -7.68 7.50 2.28
CA ASP A 28 -7.22 8.29 3.40
C ASP A 28 -6.00 9.09 2.98
N LYS A 29 -6.15 10.41 2.95
CA LYS A 29 -5.09 11.32 2.48
C LYS A 29 -3.82 11.22 3.33
N THR A 30 -3.95 11.05 4.65
CA THR A 30 -2.82 10.93 5.56
C THR A 30 -2.04 9.64 5.32
N LEU A 31 -2.75 8.52 5.13
CA LEU A 31 -2.12 7.24 4.80
C LEU A 31 -1.48 7.28 3.40
N ILE A 32 -2.15 7.86 2.41
CA ILE A 32 -1.59 8.03 1.07
C ILE A 32 -0.29 8.84 1.13
N ASP A 33 -0.28 9.96 1.85
CA ASP A 33 0.93 10.77 1.99
C ASP A 33 2.03 10.02 2.74
N ALA A 34 1.70 9.21 3.75
CA ALA A 34 2.66 8.35 4.43
C ALA A 34 3.25 7.28 3.51
N VAL A 35 2.40 6.59 2.73
CA VAL A 35 2.84 5.56 1.77
C VAL A 35 3.72 6.17 0.68
N ARG A 36 3.38 7.36 0.19
CA ARG A 36 4.20 8.07 -0.83
C ARG A 36 5.58 8.45 -0.29
N LYS A 37 5.71 8.76 1.00
CA LYS A 37 6.99 9.09 1.64
C LYS A 37 7.94 7.89 1.77
N LEU A 38 7.46 6.66 1.64
CA LEU A 38 8.31 5.46 1.66
C LEU A 38 9.28 5.41 0.47
N GLY A 39 9.00 6.14 -0.62
CA GLY A 39 9.87 6.22 -1.81
C GLY A 39 9.87 4.97 -2.69
N CYS A 40 9.65 3.78 -2.12
CA CYS A 40 9.57 2.50 -2.84
C CYS A 40 8.13 2.11 -3.24
N ALA A 41 7.11 2.71 -2.62
CA ALA A 41 5.71 2.41 -2.89
C ALA A 41 5.23 2.98 -4.23
N LYS A 42 4.52 2.18 -5.00
CA LYS A 42 3.95 2.56 -6.30
C LYS A 42 2.45 2.29 -6.32
N TRP A 43 1.69 3.16 -6.96
CA TRP A 43 0.27 2.94 -7.21
C TRP A 43 0.08 2.05 -8.46
N SER A 44 -0.59 0.91 -8.32
CA SER A 44 -1.09 0.11 -9.46
C SER A 44 -2.46 0.64 -9.86
N GLN A 45 -2.54 1.26 -11.04
CA GLN A 45 -3.81 1.70 -11.61
C GLN A 45 -4.73 0.52 -11.98
N THR A 46 -4.17 -0.63 -12.35
CA THR A 46 -4.96 -1.81 -12.73
C THR A 46 -5.57 -2.50 -11.52
N ASP A 47 -4.83 -2.61 -10.42
CA ASP A 47 -5.28 -3.29 -9.20
C ASP A 47 -5.95 -2.35 -8.20
N HIS A 48 -5.94 -1.04 -8.48
CA HIS A 48 -6.35 0.04 -7.58
C HIS A 48 -5.76 -0.08 -6.18
N LYS A 49 -4.47 -0.43 -6.09
CA LYS A 49 -3.77 -0.70 -4.84
C LYS A 49 -2.38 -0.10 -4.84
N TRP A 50 -1.90 0.22 -3.64
CA TRP A 50 -0.48 0.52 -3.43
C TRP A 50 0.30 -0.78 -3.39
N CYS A 51 1.44 -0.81 -4.04
CA CYS A 51 2.36 -1.95 -4.07
C CYS A 51 3.76 -1.51 -3.65
N ILE A 52 4.35 -2.27 -2.73
CA ILE A 52 5.73 -2.11 -2.26
C ILE A 52 6.52 -3.33 -2.73
N PRO A 53 7.73 -3.17 -3.32
CA PRO A 53 8.62 -4.30 -3.61
C PRO A 53 8.83 -5.14 -2.35
N TYR A 54 8.73 -6.48 -2.45
CA TYR A 54 8.81 -7.35 -1.28
C TYR A 54 10.13 -7.21 -0.48
N ARG A 55 11.21 -6.74 -1.12
CA ARG A 55 12.50 -6.49 -0.48
C ARG A 55 12.54 -5.20 0.37
N GLU A 56 11.57 -4.32 0.18
CA GLU A 56 11.50 -2.97 0.77
C GLU A 56 10.33 -2.85 1.77
N PHE A 57 9.59 -3.95 1.99
CA PHE A 57 8.50 -4.06 2.95
C PHE A 57 9.00 -4.74 4.23
#